data_AF-A0A2F0AQV3-F1
#
_entry.id   AF-A0A2F0AQV3-F1
#
_cell.length_a   1.000
_cell.length_b   1.000
_cell.length_c   1.000
_cell.angle_alpha   90.00
_cell.angle_beta   90.00
_cell.angle_gamma   90.00
#
_symmetry.space_group_name_H-M   'P 1'
#
loop_
_entity.id
_entity.type
_entity.pdbx_description
1 polymer ?
#
loop_
_entity_poly.entity_id
_entity_poly.type
_entity_poly.pdbx_seq_one_letter_code
_entity_poly.pdbx_strand_id
1 'polypeptide(L)'
;MRHTKQINALSAVLISVILQTGCTALAIQSGQSDLGQGRYAEALERFQDLHKQSPESQKIQALLANAYRANAADLLGRRDCVLAANHIGHATRLSQKNIADYRALEDCLVNTELELKKRISVLQQLVKDGERHGPILREYAIACLDIGDVPTALKFARLAHKRYALNRLDFSRFGYAFAKRGHPKLATKYLGRHVKVTRSDALARLKLAEQAEKGKQSRLARKTYDELAIDFPNNPVIFVRLADFCKRTQDTNCYYQAKAEADRLRGTGIKRRDLRPLQRSRY
;
A
#
# COMPACT_ATOMS: atom_id res chain seq x y z
N MET A 1 -29.12 17.79 64.63
CA MET A 1 -27.70 17.77 64.19
C MET A 1 -27.36 16.80 63.05
N ARG A 2 -28.15 15.75 62.74
CA ARG A 2 -27.85 14.84 61.60
C ARG A 2 -28.12 15.46 60.22
N HIS A 3 -29.14 16.30 60.08
CA HIS A 3 -29.50 16.93 58.79
C HIS A 3 -28.48 17.98 58.30
N THR A 4 -27.82 18.72 59.20
CA THR A 4 -26.83 19.75 58.82
C THR A 4 -25.55 19.15 58.22
N LYS A 5 -25.13 17.95 58.65
CA LYS A 5 -23.98 17.25 58.05
C LYS A 5 -24.26 16.75 56.62
N GLN A 6 -25.49 16.33 56.34
CA GLN A 6 -25.88 15.90 54.99
C GLN A 6 -25.91 17.07 53.99
N ILE A 7 -26.39 18.25 54.39
CA ILE A 7 -26.46 19.43 53.51
C ILE A 7 -25.05 19.93 53.11
N ASN A 8 -24.11 19.95 54.06
CA ASN A 8 -22.73 20.36 53.78
C ASN A 8 -22.00 19.38 52.84
N ALA A 9 -22.23 18.07 53.01
CA ALA A 9 -21.65 17.06 52.13
C ALA A 9 -22.20 17.17 50.70
N LEU A 10 -23.52 17.38 50.53
CA LEU A 10 -24.13 17.55 49.22
C LEU A 10 -23.65 18.84 48.52
N SER A 11 -23.50 19.93 49.28
CA SER A 11 -23.01 21.21 48.74
C SER A 11 -21.55 21.11 48.26
N ALA A 12 -20.69 20.42 49.02
CA ALA A 12 -19.30 20.20 48.62
C ALA A 12 -19.19 19.33 47.36
N VAL A 13 -20.02 18.29 47.24
CA VAL A 13 -20.08 17.45 46.04
C VAL A 13 -20.55 18.27 44.83
N LEU A 14 -21.59 19.09 44.98
CA LEU A 14 -22.11 19.93 43.91
C LEU A 14 -21.08 20.96 43.41
N ILE A 15 -20.38 21.63 44.34
CA ILE A 15 -19.32 22.58 43.99
C ILE A 15 -18.17 21.88 43.24
N SER A 16 -17.76 20.69 43.71
CA SER A 16 -16.73 19.89 43.05
C SER A 16 -17.12 19.51 41.60
N VAL A 17 -18.38 19.09 41.40
CA VAL A 17 -18.90 18.76 40.05
C VAL A 17 -18.95 19.98 39.14
N ILE A 18 -19.37 21.15 39.64
CA ILE A 18 -19.41 22.40 38.86
C ILE A 18 -18.00 22.83 38.45
N LEU A 19 -17.05 22.81 39.38
CA LEU A 19 -15.66 23.16 39.08
C LEU A 19 -15.04 22.21 38.06
N GLN A 20 -15.28 20.90 38.21
CA GLN A 20 -14.77 19.90 37.28
C GLN A 20 -15.35 20.08 35.86
N THR A 21 -16.66 20.30 35.76
CA THR A 21 -17.32 20.52 34.46
C THR A 21 -16.88 21.81 33.77
N GLY A 22 -16.70 22.90 34.53
CA GLY A 22 -16.15 24.16 34.02
C GLY A 22 -14.73 24.02 33.48
N CYS A 23 -13.85 23.35 34.22
CA CYS A 23 -12.47 23.08 33.79
C CYS A 23 -12.42 22.24 32.51
N THR A 24 -13.26 21.19 32.40
CA THR A 24 -13.34 20.37 31.18
C THR A 24 -13.84 21.18 29.98
N ALA A 25 -14.85 22.04 30.15
CA ALA A 25 -15.37 22.87 29.08
C ALA A 25 -14.31 23.85 28.54
N LEU A 26 -13.58 24.52 29.43
CA LEU A 26 -12.52 25.46 29.06
C LEU A 26 -11.37 24.74 28.34
N ALA A 27 -10.97 23.56 28.82
CA ALA A 27 -9.93 22.75 28.19
C ALA A 27 -10.34 22.29 26.78
N ILE A 28 -11.60 21.90 26.58
CA ILE A 28 -12.14 21.56 25.25
C ILE A 28 -12.06 22.77 24.32
N GLN A 29 -12.52 23.94 24.78
CA GLN A 29 -12.51 25.17 23.98
C GLN A 29 -11.08 25.58 23.60
N SER A 30 -10.14 25.51 24.55
CA SER A 30 -8.73 25.78 24.29
C SER A 30 -8.14 24.81 23.26
N GLY A 31 -8.38 23.50 23.40
CA GLY A 31 -7.89 22.51 22.45
C GLY A 31 -8.47 22.69 21.04
N GLN A 32 -9.75 23.08 20.93
CA GLN A 32 -10.36 23.41 19.64
C GLN A 32 -9.77 24.69 19.02
N SER A 33 -9.48 25.70 19.84
CA SER A 33 -8.78 26.92 19.38
C SER A 33 -7.37 26.58 18.87
N ASP A 34 -6.65 25.69 19.55
CA ASP A 34 -5.31 25.23 19.15
C ASP A 34 -5.37 24.53 17.78
N LEU A 35 -6.36 23.65 17.54
CA LEU A 35 -6.58 23.03 16.23
C LEU A 35 -6.85 24.08 15.13
N GLY A 36 -7.70 25.07 15.40
CA GLY A 36 -8.04 26.13 14.44
C GLY A 36 -6.84 27.01 14.06
N GLN A 37 -5.85 27.11 14.95
CA GLN A 37 -4.63 27.90 14.75
C GLN A 37 -3.46 27.06 14.20
N GLY A 38 -3.66 25.77 13.92
CA GLY A 38 -2.59 24.89 13.43
C GLY A 38 -1.62 24.39 14.52
N ARG A 39 -1.93 24.61 15.80
CA ARG A 39 -1.16 24.14 16.96
C ARG A 39 -1.53 22.70 17.32
N TYR A 40 -1.27 21.79 16.40
CA TYR A 40 -1.78 20.42 16.45
C TYR A 40 -1.19 19.58 17.59
N ALA A 41 0.08 19.82 17.95
CA ALA A 41 0.75 19.11 19.03
C ALA A 41 0.17 19.50 20.40
N GLU A 42 -0.03 20.81 20.61
CA GLU A 42 -0.61 21.37 21.84
C GLU A 42 -2.08 20.93 21.99
N ALA A 43 -2.85 20.95 20.90
CA ALA A 43 -4.20 20.42 20.90
C ALA A 43 -4.23 18.93 21.30
N LEU A 44 -3.30 18.13 20.74
CA LEU A 44 -3.21 16.70 21.01
C LEU A 44 -2.91 16.42 22.49
N GLU A 45 -1.93 17.12 23.07
CA GLU A 45 -1.56 16.98 24.49
C GLU A 45 -2.77 17.26 25.40
N ARG A 46 -3.48 18.38 25.16
CA ARG A 46 -4.68 18.74 25.93
C ARG A 46 -5.77 17.69 25.87
N PHE A 47 -6.05 17.15 24.68
CA PHE A 47 -7.08 16.13 24.53
C PHE A 47 -6.64 14.78 25.13
N GLN A 48 -5.34 14.47 25.16
CA GLN A 48 -4.82 13.30 25.86
C GLN A 48 -5.06 13.41 27.37
N ASP A 49 -4.81 14.58 27.96
CA ASP A 49 -5.05 14.81 29.39
C ASP A 49 -6.54 14.74 29.74
N LEU A 50 -7.40 15.32 28.90
CA LEU A 50 -8.85 15.15 29.04
C LEU A 50 -9.28 13.68 28.93
N HIS A 51 -8.68 12.91 28.02
CA HIS A 51 -8.99 11.49 27.87
C HIS A 51 -8.54 10.66 29.08
N LYS A 52 -7.39 10.98 29.69
CA LYS A 52 -6.96 10.33 30.95
C LYS A 52 -7.97 10.57 32.08
N GLN A 53 -8.55 11.77 32.14
CA GLN A 53 -9.55 12.12 33.16
C GLN A 53 -10.93 11.51 32.91
N SER A 54 -11.26 11.20 31.64
CA SER A 54 -12.59 10.73 31.25
C SER A 54 -12.52 9.79 30.03
N PRO A 55 -11.95 8.59 30.19
CA PRO A 55 -11.66 7.70 29.06
C PRO A 55 -12.91 7.21 28.34
N GLU A 56 -14.04 7.08 29.05
CA GLU A 56 -15.33 6.61 28.50
C GLU A 56 -16.09 7.69 27.72
N SER A 57 -15.65 8.96 27.77
CA SER A 57 -16.34 10.05 27.10
C SER A 57 -16.16 9.98 25.59
N GLN A 58 -17.20 9.56 24.87
CA GLN A 58 -17.21 9.49 23.40
C GLN A 58 -16.88 10.84 22.75
N LYS A 59 -17.33 11.96 23.35
CA LYS A 59 -17.01 13.31 22.87
C LYS A 59 -15.50 13.58 22.94
N ILE A 60 -14.86 13.23 24.06
CA ILE A 60 -13.41 13.41 24.24
C ILE A 60 -12.63 12.47 23.31
N GLN A 61 -13.05 11.21 23.17
CA GLN A 61 -12.45 10.27 22.23
C GLN A 61 -12.50 10.79 20.77
N ALA A 62 -13.63 11.36 20.35
CA ALA A 62 -13.79 11.93 19.01
C ALA A 62 -12.88 13.16 18.81
N LEU A 63 -12.78 14.06 19.79
CA LEU A 63 -11.89 15.22 19.74
C LEU A 63 -10.42 14.80 19.68
N LEU A 64 -10.04 13.84 20.53
CA LEU A 64 -8.69 13.28 20.55
C LEU A 64 -8.34 12.62 19.22
N ALA A 65 -9.25 11.85 18.63
CA ALA A 65 -9.06 11.26 17.31
C ALA A 65 -8.85 12.32 16.22
N ASN A 66 -9.61 13.42 16.26
CA ASN A 66 -9.45 14.52 15.31
C ASN A 66 -8.09 15.22 15.47
N ALA A 67 -7.61 15.41 16.71
CA ALA A 67 -6.29 15.98 16.96
C ALA A 67 -5.17 15.05 16.45
N TYR A 68 -5.30 13.73 16.66
CA TYR A 68 -4.40 12.74 16.06
C TYR A 68 -4.34 12.85 14.53
N ARG A 69 -5.48 13.00 13.86
CA ARG A 69 -5.54 13.17 12.39
C ARG A 69 -4.91 14.47 11.92
N ALA A 70 -5.21 15.58 12.59
CA ALA A 70 -4.67 16.89 12.23
C ALA A 70 -3.15 16.90 12.36
N ASN A 71 -2.62 16.34 13.45
CA ASN A 71 -1.18 16.20 13.64
C ASN A 71 -0.56 15.25 12.60
N ALA A 72 -1.23 14.14 12.27
CA ALA A 72 -0.77 13.25 11.22
C ALA A 72 -0.70 13.96 9.85
N ALA A 73 -1.68 14.80 9.51
CA ALA A 73 -1.69 15.56 8.26
C ALA A 73 -0.49 16.53 8.16
N ASP A 74 -0.17 17.24 9.24
CA ASP A 74 1.03 18.10 9.30
C ASP A 74 2.32 17.28 9.15
N LEU A 75 2.43 16.15 9.85
CA LEU A 75 3.58 15.25 9.75
C LEU A 75 3.75 14.66 8.34
N LEU A 76 2.66 14.33 7.66
CA LEU A 76 2.68 13.89 6.26
C LEU A 76 3.18 15.00 5.33
N GLY A 77 2.80 16.25 5.58
CA GLY A 77 3.34 17.42 4.87
C GLY A 77 4.85 17.57 5.02
N ARG A 78 5.39 17.16 6.18
CA ARG A 78 6.84 17.12 6.49
C ARG A 78 7.52 15.82 6.09
N ARG A 79 6.76 14.86 5.52
CA ARG A 79 7.20 13.50 5.15
C ARG A 79 7.67 12.63 6.33
N ASP A 80 7.23 12.89 7.55
CA ASP A 80 7.45 11.99 8.68
C ASP A 80 6.37 10.89 8.70
N CYS A 81 6.49 9.95 7.76
CA CYS A 81 5.47 8.92 7.57
C CYS A 81 5.34 7.96 8.77
N VAL A 82 6.41 7.75 9.54
CA VAL A 82 6.40 6.82 10.68
C VAL A 82 5.59 7.41 11.80
N LEU A 83 5.86 8.67 12.18
CA LEU A 83 5.11 9.33 13.23
C LEU A 83 3.66 9.55 12.82
N ALA A 84 3.42 9.98 11.57
CA ALA A 84 2.07 10.09 11.02
C ALA A 84 1.28 8.77 11.10
N ALA A 85 1.91 7.64 10.76
CA ALA A 85 1.25 6.33 10.85
C ALA A 85 0.83 5.98 12.29
N ASN A 86 1.68 6.29 13.27
CA ASN A 86 1.36 6.07 14.68
C ASN A 86 0.12 6.88 15.06
N HIS A 87 0.07 8.17 14.72
CA HIS A 87 -1.07 9.03 15.00
C HIS A 87 -2.36 8.54 14.29
N ILE A 88 -2.28 8.10 13.03
CA ILE A 88 -3.43 7.52 12.30
C ILE A 88 -3.92 6.22 12.97
N GLY A 89 -3.00 5.37 13.44
CA GLY A 89 -3.34 4.17 14.21
C GLY A 89 -4.10 4.51 15.51
N HIS A 90 -3.63 5.52 16.26
CA HIS A 90 -4.35 6.02 17.44
C HIS A 90 -5.75 6.58 17.11
N ALA A 91 -5.87 7.42 16.08
CA ALA A 91 -7.15 7.98 15.65
C ALA A 91 -8.17 6.88 15.29
N THR A 92 -7.71 5.79 14.69
CA THR A 92 -8.53 4.65 14.26
C THR A 92 -8.99 3.77 15.43
N ARG A 93 -8.21 3.69 16.50
CA ARG A 93 -8.65 3.01 17.73
C ARG A 93 -9.74 3.80 18.46
N LEU A 94 -9.70 5.13 18.36
CA LEU A 94 -10.61 6.03 19.07
C LEU A 94 -11.89 6.37 18.29
N SER A 95 -11.90 6.18 16.97
CA SER A 95 -13.01 6.62 16.13
C SER A 95 -13.11 5.84 14.82
N GLN A 96 -14.14 6.11 14.02
CA GLN A 96 -14.31 5.46 12.72
C GLN A 96 -13.14 5.75 11.77
N LYS A 97 -12.86 4.77 10.91
CA LYS A 97 -11.80 4.84 9.91
C LYS A 97 -12.07 5.94 8.89
N ASN A 98 -11.05 6.73 8.57
CA ASN A 98 -11.11 7.74 7.52
C ASN A 98 -10.21 7.31 6.35
N ILE A 99 -10.81 7.08 5.18
CA ILE A 99 -10.10 6.62 3.97
C ILE A 99 -9.07 7.66 3.51
N ALA A 100 -9.31 8.97 3.73
CA ALA A 100 -8.38 10.02 3.32
C ALA A 100 -7.03 9.90 4.04
N ASP A 101 -7.05 9.66 5.36
CA ASP A 101 -5.85 9.48 6.18
C ASP A 101 -4.99 8.33 5.64
N TYR A 102 -5.61 7.20 5.30
CA TYR A 102 -4.90 6.03 4.78
C TYR A 102 -4.32 6.23 3.40
N ARG A 103 -5.01 6.98 2.52
CA ARG A 103 -4.47 7.32 1.20
C ARG A 103 -3.24 8.23 1.32
N ALA A 104 -3.31 9.25 2.18
CA ALA A 104 -2.18 10.14 2.40
C ALA A 104 -0.99 9.41 3.04
N LEU A 105 -1.26 8.48 3.96
CA LEU A 105 -0.23 7.64 4.56
C LEU A 105 0.38 6.66 3.55
N GLU A 106 -0.44 6.02 2.72
CA GLU A 106 0.01 5.14 1.64
C GLU A 106 0.97 5.88 0.70
N ASP A 107 0.58 7.08 0.25
CA ASP A 107 1.39 7.92 -0.61
C ASP A 107 2.74 8.27 0.04
N CYS A 108 2.73 8.67 1.32
CA CYS A 108 3.95 8.94 2.08
C CYS A 108 4.85 7.70 2.18
N LEU A 109 4.29 6.53 2.54
CA LEU A 109 5.04 5.28 2.70
C LEU A 109 5.60 4.74 1.38
N VAL A 110 4.99 5.06 0.25
CA VAL A 110 5.45 4.64 -1.09
C VAL A 110 6.50 5.60 -1.64
N ASN A 111 6.32 6.90 -1.44
CA ASN A 111 7.14 7.94 -2.08
C ASN A 111 8.31 8.44 -1.22
N THR A 112 8.39 8.04 0.04
CA THR A 112 9.50 8.40 0.93
C THR A 112 10.53 7.27 0.94
N GLU A 113 11.81 7.62 1.02
CA GLU A 113 12.91 6.67 1.21
C GLU A 113 12.91 6.12 2.64
N LEU A 114 11.83 5.42 3.01
CA LEU A 114 11.75 4.74 4.28
C LEU A 114 12.44 3.38 4.15
N GLU A 115 13.34 3.08 5.09
CA GLU A 115 13.96 1.76 5.19
C GLU A 115 12.87 0.67 5.20
N LEU A 116 13.02 -0.35 4.36
CA LEU A 116 12.02 -1.40 4.17
C LEU A 116 11.56 -2.05 5.48
N LYS A 117 12.48 -2.27 6.44
CA LYS A 117 12.16 -2.81 7.76
C LYS A 117 11.22 -1.89 8.55
N LYS A 118 11.47 -0.58 8.55
CA LYS A 118 10.61 0.42 9.21
C LYS A 118 9.24 0.46 8.55
N ARG A 119 9.20 0.45 7.22
CA ARG A 119 7.95 0.41 6.44
C ARG A 119 7.09 -0.82 6.80
N ILE A 120 7.70 -2.00 6.88
CA ILE A 120 7.03 -3.24 7.28
C ILE A 120 6.51 -3.14 8.71
N SER A 121 7.32 -2.64 9.64
CA SER A 121 6.92 -2.48 11.05
C SER A 121 5.68 -1.59 11.16
N VAL A 122 5.67 -0.45 10.47
CA VAL A 122 4.52 0.47 10.42
C VAL A 122 3.28 -0.22 9.86
N LEU A 123 3.39 -0.85 8.68
CA LEU A 123 2.27 -1.52 8.03
C LEU A 123 1.74 -2.69 8.89
N GLN A 124 2.63 -3.44 9.52
CA GLN A 124 2.28 -4.52 10.44
C GLN A 124 1.51 -3.99 11.64
N GLN A 125 1.94 -2.87 12.22
CA GLN A 125 1.28 -2.25 13.37
C GLN A 125 -0.14 -1.79 13.01
N LEU A 126 -0.32 -1.11 11.87
CA LEU A 126 -1.66 -0.73 11.38
C LEU A 126 -2.57 -1.97 11.24
N VAL A 127 -2.04 -3.05 10.66
CA VAL A 127 -2.80 -4.30 10.49
C VAL A 127 -3.13 -4.96 11.83
N LYS A 128 -2.23 -4.90 12.82
CA LYS A 128 -2.48 -5.37 14.20
C LYS A 128 -3.55 -4.54 14.91
N ASP A 129 -3.56 -3.23 14.67
CA ASP A 129 -4.56 -2.28 15.18
C ASP A 129 -5.94 -2.42 14.50
N GLY A 130 -6.14 -3.49 13.73
CA GLY A 130 -7.41 -3.79 13.10
C GLY A 130 -7.57 -3.12 11.74
N GLU A 131 -6.50 -2.59 11.14
CA GLU A 131 -6.61 -2.03 9.79
C GLU A 131 -6.87 -3.12 8.74
N ARG A 132 -7.89 -2.87 7.91
CA ARG A 132 -8.41 -3.77 6.86
C ARG A 132 -8.55 -3.07 5.50
N HIS A 133 -8.06 -1.84 5.36
CA HIS A 133 -8.10 -1.06 4.13
C HIS A 133 -7.27 -1.75 3.07
N GLY A 134 -7.89 -2.04 1.92
CA GLY A 134 -7.29 -2.82 0.85
C GLY A 134 -5.89 -2.35 0.43
N PRO A 135 -5.68 -1.05 0.16
CA PRO A 135 -4.37 -0.50 -0.16
C PRO A 135 -3.29 -0.72 0.90
N ILE A 136 -3.58 -0.55 2.19
CA ILE A 136 -2.63 -0.84 3.28
C ILE A 136 -2.28 -2.33 3.30
N LEU A 137 -3.28 -3.21 3.16
CA LEU A 137 -3.05 -4.66 3.10
C LEU A 137 -2.22 -5.06 1.86
N ARG A 138 -2.43 -4.38 0.73
CA ARG A 138 -1.66 -4.57 -0.50
C ARG A 138 -0.20 -4.17 -0.28
N GLU A 139 0.04 -2.97 0.22
CA GLU A 139 1.41 -2.49 0.47
C GLU A 139 2.12 -3.35 1.51
N TYR A 140 1.42 -3.81 2.55
CA TYR A 140 1.99 -4.75 3.51
C TYR A 140 2.38 -6.07 2.84
N ALA A 141 1.51 -6.62 1.99
CA ALA A 141 1.81 -7.84 1.26
C ALA A 141 3.01 -7.69 0.31
N ILE A 142 3.13 -6.56 -0.39
CA ILE A 142 4.28 -6.26 -1.26
C ILE A 142 5.56 -6.14 -0.42
N ALA A 143 5.52 -5.41 0.69
CA ALA A 143 6.67 -5.24 1.56
C ALA A 143 7.15 -6.58 2.16
N CYS A 144 6.22 -7.48 2.53
CA CYS A 144 6.55 -8.86 2.92
C CYS A 144 7.23 -9.63 1.79
N LEU A 145 6.79 -9.50 0.53
CA LEU A 145 7.51 -10.09 -0.61
C LEU A 145 8.90 -9.49 -0.77
N ASP A 146 9.08 -8.19 -0.55
CA ASP A 146 10.37 -7.54 -0.63
C ASP A 146 11.36 -7.96 0.46
N ILE A 147 10.94 -8.63 1.53
CA ILE A 147 11.83 -9.33 2.47
C ILE A 147 11.84 -10.86 2.29
N GLY A 148 11.01 -11.40 1.39
CA GLY A 148 10.92 -12.83 1.13
C GLY A 148 9.94 -13.59 2.03
N ASP A 149 9.14 -12.90 2.85
CA ASP A 149 8.06 -13.52 3.63
C ASP A 149 6.83 -13.78 2.76
N VAL A 150 6.94 -14.83 1.94
CA VAL A 150 5.96 -15.23 0.94
C VAL A 150 4.64 -15.73 1.55
N PRO A 151 4.64 -16.53 2.65
CA PRO A 151 3.41 -16.93 3.32
C PRO A 151 2.57 -15.74 3.81
N THR A 152 3.20 -14.78 4.50
CA THR A 152 2.52 -13.57 4.99
C THR A 152 2.02 -12.72 3.82
N ALA A 153 2.85 -12.53 2.80
CA ALA A 153 2.45 -11.81 1.60
C ALA A 153 1.22 -12.43 0.92
N LEU A 154 1.16 -13.76 0.77
CA LEU A 154 0.02 -14.44 0.18
C LEU A 154 -1.25 -14.29 1.01
N LYS A 155 -1.14 -14.39 2.33
CA LYS A 155 -2.26 -14.16 3.26
C LYS A 155 -2.85 -12.77 3.05
N PHE A 156 -2.00 -11.74 3.05
CA PHE A 156 -2.45 -10.35 2.96
C PHE A 156 -2.84 -9.92 1.54
N ALA A 157 -2.22 -10.47 0.49
CA ALA A 157 -2.66 -10.26 -0.89
C ALA A 157 -4.09 -10.80 -1.12
N ARG A 158 -4.40 -11.98 -0.56
CA ARG A 158 -5.77 -12.54 -0.60
C ARG A 158 -6.75 -11.68 0.18
N LEU A 159 -6.35 -11.20 1.37
CA LEU A 159 -7.20 -10.33 2.18
C LEU A 159 -7.47 -9.00 1.48
N ALA A 160 -6.44 -8.39 0.89
CA ALA A 160 -6.56 -7.17 0.09
C ALA A 160 -7.54 -7.39 -1.08
N HIS A 161 -7.41 -8.49 -1.83
CA HIS A 161 -8.31 -8.82 -2.94
C HIS A 161 -9.77 -9.02 -2.53
N LYS A 162 -10.02 -9.56 -1.34
CA LYS A 162 -11.39 -9.72 -0.80
C LYS A 162 -12.01 -8.38 -0.39
N ARG A 163 -11.20 -7.42 0.04
CA ARG A 163 -11.65 -6.13 0.60
C ARG A 163 -11.70 -5.02 -0.44
N TYR A 164 -10.92 -5.15 -1.51
CA TYR A 164 -10.78 -4.14 -2.55
C TYR A 164 -10.49 -4.81 -3.89
N ALA A 165 -11.14 -4.29 -4.93
CA ALA A 165 -10.92 -4.73 -6.29
C ALA A 165 -9.51 -4.34 -6.74
N LEU A 166 -8.57 -5.29 -6.67
CA LEU A 166 -7.22 -5.11 -7.20
C LEU A 166 -7.30 -4.68 -8.66
N ASN A 167 -6.61 -3.58 -8.97
CA ASN A 167 -6.53 -3.04 -10.32
C ASN A 167 -5.35 -3.65 -11.10
N ARG A 168 -5.17 -3.24 -12.36
CA ARG A 168 -4.08 -3.74 -13.20
C ARG A 168 -2.69 -3.50 -12.59
N LEU A 169 -2.45 -2.35 -11.97
CA LEU A 169 -1.15 -2.01 -11.37
C LEU A 169 -0.86 -2.91 -10.17
N ASP A 170 -1.88 -3.21 -9.36
CA ASP A 170 -1.76 -4.12 -8.22
C ASP A 170 -1.36 -5.53 -8.67
N PHE A 171 -2.01 -6.05 -9.71
CA PHE A 171 -1.66 -7.35 -10.29
C PHE A 171 -0.23 -7.37 -10.85
N SER A 172 0.21 -6.27 -11.46
CA SER A 172 1.57 -6.12 -11.96
C SER A 172 2.59 -6.17 -10.81
N ARG A 173 2.38 -5.37 -9.76
CA ARG A 173 3.24 -5.32 -8.55
C ARG A 173 3.37 -6.69 -7.89
N PHE A 174 2.25 -7.39 -7.65
CA PHE A 174 2.31 -8.75 -7.12
C PHE A 174 3.05 -9.70 -8.06
N GLY A 175 2.77 -9.63 -9.36
CA GLY A 175 3.44 -10.42 -10.38
C GLY A 175 4.96 -10.29 -10.34
N TYR A 176 5.46 -9.06 -10.33
CA TYR A 176 6.90 -8.77 -10.25
C TYR A 176 7.52 -9.17 -8.92
N ALA A 177 6.84 -8.90 -7.80
CA ALA A 177 7.34 -9.25 -6.48
C ALA A 177 7.47 -10.78 -6.31
N PHE A 178 6.49 -11.57 -6.78
CA PHE A 178 6.61 -13.03 -6.79
C PHE A 178 7.71 -13.53 -7.75
N ALA A 179 7.88 -12.89 -8.92
CA ALA A 179 8.93 -13.24 -9.87
C ALA A 179 10.32 -13.03 -9.28
N LYS A 180 10.55 -11.88 -8.62
CA LYS A 180 11.80 -11.52 -7.93
C LYS A 180 12.17 -12.52 -6.84
N ARG A 181 11.17 -13.15 -6.21
CA ARG A 181 11.32 -14.16 -5.17
C ARG A 181 11.33 -15.61 -5.66
N GLY A 182 11.42 -15.84 -6.97
CA GLY A 182 11.54 -17.19 -7.51
C GLY A 182 10.24 -18.00 -7.42
N HIS A 183 9.08 -17.33 -7.41
CA HIS A 183 7.76 -17.99 -7.43
C HIS A 183 7.07 -17.82 -8.79
N PRO A 184 7.59 -18.44 -9.87
CA PRO A 184 7.12 -18.20 -11.23
C PRO A 184 5.64 -18.55 -11.42
N LYS A 185 5.13 -19.63 -10.80
CA LYS A 185 3.71 -20.01 -10.91
C LYS A 185 2.76 -18.94 -10.33
N LEU A 186 3.15 -18.33 -9.20
CA LEU A 186 2.38 -17.24 -8.59
C LEU A 186 2.51 -15.97 -9.43
N ALA A 187 3.73 -15.65 -9.88
CA ALA A 187 3.97 -14.52 -10.78
C ALA A 187 3.08 -14.60 -12.04
N THR A 188 3.07 -15.75 -12.71
CA THR A 188 2.21 -16.03 -13.88
C THR A 188 0.72 -15.83 -13.57
N LYS A 189 0.24 -16.28 -12.41
CA LYS A 189 -1.16 -16.09 -12.00
C LYS A 189 -1.52 -14.60 -11.92
N TYR A 190 -0.68 -13.77 -11.31
CA TYR A 190 -0.95 -12.35 -11.13
C TYR A 190 -0.72 -11.55 -12.42
N LEU A 191 0.38 -11.80 -13.15
CA LEU A 191 0.64 -11.18 -14.45
C LEU A 191 -0.44 -11.54 -15.49
N GLY A 192 -0.94 -12.78 -15.48
CA GLY A 192 -2.04 -13.18 -16.35
C GLY A 192 -3.34 -12.41 -16.08
N ARG A 193 -3.61 -12.03 -14.83
CA ARG A 193 -4.74 -11.14 -14.50
C ARG A 193 -4.50 -9.72 -15.00
N HIS A 194 -3.28 -9.20 -14.87
CA HIS A 194 -2.92 -7.91 -15.45
C HIS A 194 -3.15 -7.88 -16.97
N VAL A 195 -2.60 -8.86 -17.70
CA VAL A 195 -2.71 -8.94 -19.17
C VAL A 195 -4.16 -9.09 -19.63
N LYS A 196 -5.01 -9.79 -18.88
CA LYS A 196 -6.45 -9.88 -19.18
C LYS A 196 -7.13 -8.51 -19.16
N VAL A 197 -6.73 -7.63 -18.24
CA VAL A 197 -7.27 -6.26 -18.13
C VAL A 197 -6.62 -5.31 -19.14
N THR A 198 -5.37 -5.55 -19.55
CA THR A 198 -4.62 -4.65 -20.44
C THR A 198 -3.82 -5.46 -21.46
N ARG A 199 -4.50 -5.94 -22.51
CA ARG A 199 -3.91 -6.80 -23.57
C ARG A 199 -2.82 -6.09 -24.39
N SER A 200 -2.86 -4.77 -24.48
CA SER A 200 -1.87 -3.95 -25.19
C SER A 200 -0.57 -3.74 -24.41
N ASP A 201 -0.49 -4.15 -23.14
CA ASP A 201 0.75 -4.00 -22.36
C ASP A 201 1.77 -5.08 -22.75
N ALA A 202 2.61 -4.76 -23.73
CA ALA A 202 3.66 -5.64 -24.24
C ALA A 202 4.64 -6.09 -23.14
N LEU A 203 4.96 -5.21 -22.18
CA LEU A 203 5.92 -5.50 -21.13
C LEU A 203 5.36 -6.51 -20.13
N ALA A 204 4.11 -6.34 -19.71
CA ALA A 204 3.46 -7.28 -18.83
C ALA A 204 3.28 -8.66 -19.48
N ARG A 205 2.96 -8.70 -20.78
CA ARG A 205 2.89 -9.93 -21.57
C ARG A 205 4.24 -10.61 -21.72
N LEU A 206 5.30 -9.86 -21.99
CA LEU A 206 6.64 -10.41 -22.09
C LEU A 206 7.07 -11.02 -20.75
N LYS A 207 6.80 -10.32 -19.65
CA LYS A 207 7.08 -10.81 -18.30
C LYS A 207 6.22 -12.02 -17.94
N LEU A 208 4.97 -12.08 -18.38
CA LEU A 208 4.13 -13.27 -18.25
C LEU A 208 4.76 -14.48 -18.96
N ALA A 209 5.22 -14.31 -20.19
CA ALA A 209 5.88 -15.38 -20.96
C ALA A 209 7.15 -15.89 -20.26
N GLU A 210 8.02 -14.98 -19.80
CA GLU A 210 9.24 -15.33 -19.06
C GLU A 210 8.93 -16.10 -17.75
N GLN A 211 7.91 -15.69 -17.01
CA GLN A 211 7.53 -16.39 -15.76
C GLN A 211 6.84 -17.73 -16.05
N ALA A 212 6.02 -17.82 -17.11
CA ALA A 212 5.43 -19.07 -17.56
C ALA A 212 6.53 -20.08 -17.93
N GLU A 213 7.55 -19.65 -18.68
CA GLU A 213 8.72 -20.45 -19.01
C GLU A 213 9.44 -20.96 -17.75
N LYS A 214 9.83 -20.04 -16.84
CA LYS A 214 10.47 -20.40 -15.56
C LYS A 214 9.61 -21.36 -14.72
N GLY A 215 8.29 -21.24 -14.83
CA GLY A 215 7.31 -22.10 -14.17
C GLY A 215 7.06 -23.44 -14.88
N LYS A 216 7.82 -23.76 -15.94
CA LYS A 216 7.65 -24.95 -16.81
C LYS A 216 6.27 -25.02 -17.48
N GLN A 217 5.68 -23.88 -17.78
CA GLN A 217 4.39 -23.75 -18.48
C GLN A 217 4.63 -23.43 -19.97
N SER A 218 5.37 -24.29 -20.67
CA SER A 218 5.88 -24.02 -22.03
C SER A 218 4.79 -23.68 -23.04
N ARG A 219 3.60 -24.29 -22.95
CA ARG A 219 2.46 -23.97 -23.82
C ARG A 219 1.99 -22.52 -23.66
N LEU A 220 1.87 -22.04 -22.41
CA LEU A 220 1.47 -20.66 -22.13
C LEU A 220 2.58 -19.69 -22.57
N ALA A 221 3.84 -20.03 -22.29
CA ALA A 221 4.98 -19.21 -22.69
C ALA A 221 5.02 -19.04 -24.22
N ARG A 222 4.96 -20.15 -24.97
CA ARG A 222 4.96 -20.14 -26.44
C ARG A 222 3.80 -19.32 -26.99
N LYS A 223 2.57 -19.62 -26.56
CA LYS A 223 1.38 -18.85 -26.97
C LYS A 223 1.55 -17.35 -26.74
N THR A 224 2.05 -16.96 -25.57
CA THR A 224 2.23 -15.54 -25.23
C THR A 224 3.30 -14.87 -26.10
N TYR A 225 4.41 -15.58 -26.40
CA TYR A 225 5.43 -15.07 -27.31
C TYR A 225 4.94 -14.95 -28.75
N ASP A 226 4.19 -15.93 -29.26
CA ASP A 226 3.63 -15.90 -30.61
C ASP A 226 2.65 -14.75 -30.77
N GLU A 227 1.73 -14.57 -29.82
CA GLU A 227 0.80 -13.42 -29.81
C GLU A 227 1.56 -12.08 -29.73
N LEU A 228 2.66 -12.01 -28.97
CA LEU A 228 3.50 -10.81 -28.90
C LEU A 228 4.19 -10.51 -30.22
N ALA A 229 4.69 -11.53 -30.93
CA ALA A 229 5.33 -11.37 -32.24
C ALA A 229 4.34 -10.88 -33.31
N ILE A 230 3.08 -11.33 -33.23
CA ILE A 230 1.99 -10.88 -34.11
C ILE A 230 1.60 -9.44 -33.80
N ASP A 231 1.39 -9.09 -32.53
CA ASP A 231 0.89 -7.77 -32.13
C ASP A 231 1.95 -6.67 -32.21
N PHE A 232 3.24 -7.04 -32.14
CA PHE A 232 4.37 -6.12 -32.15
C PHE A 232 5.47 -6.57 -33.14
N PRO A 233 5.16 -6.69 -34.44
CA PRO A 233 6.03 -7.32 -35.44
C PRO A 233 7.31 -6.52 -35.71
N ASN A 234 7.37 -5.24 -35.31
CA ASN A 234 8.54 -4.39 -35.49
C ASN A 234 9.44 -4.31 -34.24
N ASN A 235 9.21 -5.14 -33.22
CA ASN A 235 9.97 -5.08 -31.97
C ASN A 235 11.01 -6.21 -31.86
N PRO A 236 12.30 -5.95 -32.14
CA PRO A 236 13.33 -6.99 -32.12
C PRO A 236 13.51 -7.67 -30.76
N VAL A 237 13.16 -7.02 -29.64
CA VAL A 237 13.31 -7.62 -28.30
C VAL A 237 12.39 -8.83 -28.13
N ILE A 238 11.19 -8.79 -28.70
CA ILE A 238 10.23 -9.90 -28.64
C ILE A 238 10.80 -11.11 -29.38
N PHE A 239 11.30 -10.91 -30.60
CA PHE A 239 11.89 -11.97 -31.41
C PHE A 239 13.17 -12.56 -30.80
N VAL A 240 14.02 -11.72 -30.16
CA VAL A 240 15.18 -12.21 -29.39
C VAL A 240 14.73 -13.13 -28.26
N ARG A 241 13.70 -12.73 -27.51
CA ARG A 241 13.20 -13.52 -26.37
C ARG A 241 12.50 -14.80 -26.82
N LEU A 242 11.76 -14.76 -27.94
CA LEU A 242 11.18 -15.95 -28.56
C LEU A 242 12.25 -16.91 -29.07
N ALA A 243 13.31 -16.41 -29.71
CA ALA A 243 14.44 -17.23 -30.13
C ALA A 243 15.12 -17.91 -28.93
N ASP A 244 15.41 -17.15 -27.86
CA ASP A 244 15.97 -17.70 -26.62
C ASP A 244 15.10 -18.82 -26.04
N PHE A 245 13.77 -18.62 -26.02
CA PHE A 245 12.81 -19.64 -25.58
C PHE A 245 12.86 -20.88 -26.48
N CYS A 246 12.76 -20.71 -27.80
CA CYS A 246 12.77 -21.80 -28.76
C CYS A 246 14.07 -22.61 -28.73
N LYS A 247 15.22 -21.94 -28.50
CA LYS A 247 16.50 -22.62 -28.27
C LYS A 247 16.45 -23.52 -27.03
N ARG A 248 15.89 -23.03 -25.91
CA ARG A 248 15.77 -23.79 -24.65
C ARG A 248 14.78 -24.95 -24.76
N THR A 249 13.75 -24.83 -25.59
CA THR A 249 12.79 -25.90 -25.87
C THR A 249 13.19 -26.79 -27.04
N GLN A 250 14.38 -26.61 -27.62
CA GLN A 250 14.90 -27.37 -28.76
C GLN A 250 14.01 -27.31 -30.03
N ASP A 251 13.26 -26.22 -30.21
CA ASP A 251 12.53 -25.94 -31.45
C ASP A 251 13.45 -25.19 -32.42
N THR A 252 14.24 -25.96 -33.18
CA THR A 252 15.28 -25.45 -34.09
C THR A 252 14.71 -24.54 -35.17
N ASN A 253 13.55 -24.87 -35.74
CA ASN A 253 12.93 -24.08 -36.80
C ASN A 253 12.46 -22.73 -36.25
N CYS A 254 11.74 -22.72 -35.12
CA CYS A 254 11.35 -21.47 -34.47
C CYS A 254 12.56 -20.61 -34.10
N TYR A 255 13.63 -21.22 -33.58
CA TYR A 255 14.84 -20.49 -33.19
C TYR A 255 15.44 -19.73 -34.37
N TYR A 256 15.68 -20.39 -35.51
CA TYR A 256 16.28 -19.73 -36.66
C TYR A 256 15.38 -18.68 -37.28
N GLN A 257 14.06 -18.93 -37.35
CA GLN A 257 13.09 -17.94 -37.85
C GLN A 257 13.05 -16.68 -36.98
N ALA A 258 12.86 -16.85 -35.66
CA ALA A 258 12.80 -15.73 -34.74
C ALA A 258 14.13 -14.96 -34.67
N LYS A 259 15.28 -15.67 -34.73
CA LYS A 259 16.59 -15.04 -34.76
C LYS A 259 16.81 -14.22 -36.04
N ALA A 260 16.48 -14.78 -37.21
CA ALA A 260 16.60 -14.07 -38.48
C ALA A 260 15.75 -12.79 -38.49
N GLU A 261 14.53 -12.85 -37.96
CA GLU A 261 13.66 -11.68 -37.87
C GLU A 261 14.19 -10.63 -36.88
N ALA A 262 14.72 -11.05 -35.73
CA ALA A 262 15.39 -10.15 -34.79
C ALA A 262 16.59 -9.43 -35.42
N ASP A 263 17.42 -10.15 -36.17
CA ASP A 263 18.62 -9.60 -36.82
C ASP A 263 18.23 -8.66 -37.99
N ARG A 264 17.21 -9.02 -38.78
CA ARG A 264 16.63 -8.16 -39.81
C ARG A 264 16.18 -6.83 -39.22
N LEU A 265 15.37 -6.86 -38.16
CA LEU A 265 14.85 -5.66 -37.49
C LEU A 265 15.98 -4.79 -36.91
N ARG A 266 17.04 -5.38 -36.35
CA ARG A 266 18.20 -4.61 -35.87
C ARG A 266 18.95 -3.89 -36.99
N GLY A 267 19.03 -4.52 -38.17
CA GLY A 267 19.66 -3.93 -39.36
C GLY A 267 18.89 -2.73 -39.95
N THR A 268 17.60 -2.56 -39.62
CA THR A 268 16.77 -1.45 -40.15
C THR A 268 17.02 -0.09 -39.50
N GLY A 269 17.93 0.01 -38.53
CA GLY A 269 18.24 1.28 -37.86
C GLY A 269 17.15 1.78 -36.91
N ILE A 270 16.24 0.89 -36.45
CA ILE A 270 15.24 1.22 -35.41
C ILE A 270 15.96 1.88 -34.23
N LYS A 271 15.54 3.10 -33.90
CA LYS A 271 16.22 3.89 -32.87
C LYS A 271 15.99 3.22 -31.52
N ARG A 272 17.01 3.19 -30.68
CA ARG A 272 16.96 2.65 -29.29
C ARG A 272 15.73 3.13 -28.49
N ARG A 273 15.19 4.31 -28.79
CA ARG A 273 13.98 4.87 -28.16
C ARG A 273 12.70 4.06 -28.42
N ASP A 274 12.60 3.41 -29.58
CA ASP A 274 11.43 2.62 -29.98
C ASP A 274 11.44 1.24 -29.29
N LEU A 275 12.59 0.84 -28.71
CA LEU A 275 12.78 -0.35 -27.88
C LEU A 275 12.58 -0.08 -26.37
N ARG A 276 12.47 1.20 -25.97
CA ARG A 276 12.35 1.60 -24.55
C ARG A 276 11.14 1.04 -23.79
N PRO A 277 9.97 0.77 -24.40
CA PRO A 277 8.84 0.19 -23.68
C PRO A 277 9.15 -1.13 -22.97
N LEU A 278 10.23 -1.83 -23.36
CA LEU A 278 10.63 -3.11 -22.78
C LEU A 278 11.89 -3.08 -21.90
N GLN A 279 12.56 -1.91 -21.75
CA GLN A 279 13.85 -1.82 -21.05
C GLN A 279 13.77 -1.23 -19.63
N ARG A 280 12.72 -0.48 -19.29
CA ARG A 280 12.57 0.13 -17.94
C ARG A 280 11.11 0.10 -17.49
N SER A 281 10.69 -0.98 -16.84
CA SER A 281 9.64 -0.85 -15.81
C SER A 281 10.30 -0.16 -14.61
N ARG A 282 9.92 1.09 -14.31
CA ARG A 282 10.30 1.77 -13.05
C ARG A 282 9.44 1.26 -11.88
N TYR A 283 9.23 -0.04 -11.80
CA TYR A 283 8.50 -0.69 -10.72
C TYR A 283 9.28 -1.89 -10.24
#